data_AF-A0A3C2B7J3-F1
#
_entry.id   AF-A0A3C2B7J3-F1
#
_cell.length_a   1.000
_cell.length_b   1.000
_cell.length_c   1.000
_cell.angle_alpha   90.00
_cell.angle_beta   90.00
_cell.angle_gamma   90.00
#
_symmetry.space_group_name_H-M   'P 1'
#
loop_
_entity.id
_entity.type
_entity.pdbx_description
1 polymer ?
#
loop_
_entity_poly.entity_id
_entity_poly.type
_entity_poly.pdbx_seq_one_letter_code
_entity_poly.pdbx_strand_id
1 'polypeptide(L)'
;YRRFVESNRALYGSHLRSVRISTWYFGLVEWSGIVSIALLVGIGGVLVRGGSVAFGTVAAFVLLTANLFDPVQQLSQLYNTVQSAAASLHKLFTLVDTVPDVAEHPHPVSLPAVGVLAAHNITFTYDG
;
A
#
# COMPACT_ATOMS: atom_id res chain seq x y z
N TYR A 1 -14.30 -7.59 -26.76
CA TYR A 1 -15.14 -8.02 -25.62
C TYR A 1 -14.44 -9.01 -24.68
N ARG A 2 -13.91 -10.15 -25.15
CA ARG A 2 -13.18 -11.13 -24.29
C ARG A 2 -11.96 -10.58 -23.53
N ARG A 3 -11.05 -9.84 -24.19
CA ARG A 3 -9.89 -9.18 -23.54
C ARG A 3 -10.29 -8.17 -22.45
N PHE A 4 -11.42 -7.48 -22.60
CA PHE A 4 -11.93 -6.52 -21.61
C PHE A 4 -12.48 -7.22 -20.36
N VAL A 5 -13.07 -8.41 -20.52
CA VAL A 5 -13.57 -9.24 -19.42
C VAL A 5 -12.42 -9.94 -18.67
N GLU A 6 -11.34 -10.34 -19.37
CA GLU A 6 -10.13 -10.88 -18.76
C GLU A 6 -9.34 -9.82 -17.97
N SER A 7 -9.12 -8.63 -18.52
CA SER A 7 -8.46 -7.54 -17.79
C SER A 7 -9.28 -7.08 -16.59
N ASN A 8 -10.61 -7.06 -16.69
CA ASN A 8 -11.50 -6.71 -15.57
C ASN A 8 -11.49 -7.79 -14.47
N ARG A 9 -11.46 -9.09 -14.82
CA ARG A 9 -11.28 -10.18 -13.83
C ARG A 9 -9.91 -10.18 -13.18
N ALA A 10 -8.85 -9.81 -13.91
CA ALA A 10 -7.51 -9.63 -13.36
C ALA A 10 -7.45 -8.43 -12.39
N LEU A 11 -8.14 -7.32 -12.70
CA LEU A 11 -8.29 -6.17 -11.82
C LEU A 11 -9.08 -6.54 -10.55
N TYR A 12 -10.21 -7.24 -10.70
CA TYR A 12 -11.03 -7.74 -9.59
C TYR A 12 -10.25 -8.70 -8.69
N GLY A 13 -9.41 -9.57 -9.27
CA GLY A 13 -8.53 -10.48 -8.54
C GLY A 13 -7.45 -9.75 -7.71
N SER A 14 -6.90 -8.65 -8.24
CA SER A 14 -5.92 -7.82 -7.54
C SER A 14 -6.56 -7.04 -6.38
N HIS A 15 -7.75 -6.47 -6.57
CA HIS A 15 -8.51 -5.80 -5.51
C HIS A 15 -8.95 -6.75 -4.40
N LEU A 16 -9.39 -7.98 -4.73
CA LEU A 16 -9.77 -8.99 -3.74
C LEU A 16 -8.56 -9.53 -2.95
N ARG A 17 -7.37 -9.55 -3.54
CA ARG A 17 -6.13 -9.94 -2.84
C ARG A 17 -5.74 -8.89 -1.80
N SER A 18 -5.85 -7.61 -2.12
CA SER A 18 -5.63 -6.51 -1.17
C SER A 18 -6.64 -6.50 -0.03
N VAL A 19 -7.92 -6.76 -0.30
CA VAL A 19 -8.94 -6.89 0.77
C VAL A 19 -8.68 -8.11 1.63
N ARG A 20 -8.36 -9.27 1.04
CA ARG A 20 -8.12 -10.52 1.79
C ARG A 20 -6.90 -10.43 2.71
N ILE A 21 -5.84 -9.74 2.29
CA ILE A 21 -4.66 -9.49 3.13
C ILE A 21 -5.00 -8.55 4.28
N SER A 22 -5.76 -7.47 4.02
CA SER A 22 -6.18 -6.52 5.04
C SER A 22 -7.10 -7.17 6.09
N THR A 23 -8.08 -7.97 5.66
CA THR A 23 -9.00 -8.67 6.57
C THR A 23 -8.29 -9.68 7.48
N TRP A 24 -7.30 -10.41 6.95
CA TRP A 24 -6.52 -11.35 7.75
C TRP A 24 -5.58 -10.66 8.74
N TYR A 25 -4.95 -9.55 8.34
CA TYR A 25 -4.08 -8.78 9.23
C TYR A 25 -4.84 -8.19 10.42
N PHE A 26 -5.97 -7.51 10.16
CA PHE A 26 -6.78 -6.94 11.24
C PHE A 26 -7.36 -8.03 12.15
N GLY A 27 -7.86 -9.13 11.58
CA GLY A 27 -8.30 -10.28 12.36
C GLY A 27 -7.20 -10.81 13.27
N LEU A 28 -6.01 -11.11 12.74
CA LEU A 28 -4.90 -11.63 13.55
C LEU A 28 -4.45 -10.67 14.65
N VAL A 29 -4.42 -9.36 14.37
CA VAL A 29 -4.07 -8.34 15.37
C VAL A 29 -5.11 -8.30 16.49
N GLU A 30 -6.40 -8.33 16.16
CA GLU A 30 -7.48 -8.34 17.16
C GLU A 30 -7.44 -9.61 18.03
N TRP A 31 -7.26 -10.78 17.40
CA TRP A 31 -7.08 -12.03 18.12
C TRP A 31 -5.84 -12.02 19.02
N SER A 32 -4.72 -11.43 18.57
CA SER A 32 -3.52 -11.30 19.38
C SER A 32 -3.72 -10.38 20.59
N GLY A 33 -4.54 -9.34 20.46
CA GLY A 33 -4.94 -8.46 21.55
C GLY A 33 -5.76 -9.19 22.60
N ILE A 34 -6.78 -9.94 22.17
CA ILE A 34 -7.62 -10.76 23.06
C ILE A 34 -6.77 -11.79 23.82
N VAL A 35 -5.89 -12.51 23.12
CA VAL A 35 -5.00 -13.51 23.73
C VAL A 35 -4.02 -12.87 24.72
N SER A 36 -3.46 -11.71 24.37
CA SER A 36 -2.54 -10.99 25.26
C SER A 36 -3.24 -10.53 26.54
N ILE A 37 -4.46 -9.99 26.45
CA ILE A 37 -5.26 -9.60 27.61
C ILE A 37 -5.60 -10.82 28.47
N ALA A 38 -6.04 -11.92 27.85
CA ALA A 38 -6.36 -13.15 28.57
C ALA A 38 -5.14 -13.70 29.34
N LEU A 39 -3.96 -13.69 28.72
CA LEU A 39 -2.70 -14.08 29.38
C LEU A 39 -2.34 -13.15 30.53
N LEU A 40 -2.41 -11.83 30.32
CA LEU A 40 -2.10 -10.85 31.36
C LEU A 40 -3.03 -10.98 32.56
N VAL A 41 -4.33 -11.16 32.33
CA VAL A 41 -5.33 -11.35 33.40
C VAL A 41 -5.10 -12.68 34.12
N GLY A 42 -4.84 -13.77 33.38
CA GLY A 42 -4.59 -15.08 33.96
C GLY A 42 -3.33 -15.12 34.84
N ILE A 43 -2.20 -14.65 34.30
CA ILE A 43 -0.91 -14.61 35.00
C ILE A 43 -0.96 -13.61 36.16
N GLY A 44 -1.52 -12.43 35.91
CA GLY A 44 -1.70 -11.39 36.93
C GLY A 44 -2.59 -11.85 38.08
N GLY A 45 -3.66 -12.58 37.80
CA GLY A 45 -4.54 -13.16 38.82
C GLY A 45 -3.81 -14.15 39.73
N VAL A 46 -2.94 -15.01 39.18
CA VAL A 46 -2.10 -15.93 39.96
C VAL A 46 -1.09 -15.18 40.82
N LEU A 47 -0.44 -14.15 40.27
CA LEU A 47 0.55 -13.33 40.98
C LEU A 47 -0.05 -12.54 42.15
N VAL A 48 -1.25 -11.97 41.98
CA VAL A 48 -1.99 -11.26 43.03
C VAL A 48 -2.41 -12.23 44.13
N ARG A 49 -2.87 -13.43 43.77
CA ARG A 49 -3.28 -14.45 44.75
C ARG A 49 -2.12 -14.95 45.61
N GLY A 50 -0.91 -14.94 45.07
CA GLY A 50 0.33 -15.24 45.82
C GLY A 50 0.87 -14.08 46.66
N GLY A 51 0.26 -12.89 46.62
CA GLY A 51 0.73 -11.69 47.35
C GLY A 51 1.99 -11.04 46.78
N SER A 52 2.50 -11.54 45.65
CA SER A 52 3.75 -11.09 45.04
C SER A 52 3.64 -9.71 44.38
N VAL A 53 2.43 -9.36 43.92
CA VAL A 53 2.15 -8.16 43.13
C VAL A 53 0.78 -7.60 43.52
N ALA A 54 0.67 -6.27 43.62
CA ALA A 54 -0.61 -5.62 43.90
C ALA A 54 -1.54 -5.66 42.67
N PHE A 55 -2.84 -5.72 42.91
CA PHE A 55 -3.85 -5.69 41.84
C PHE A 55 -3.68 -4.49 40.89
N GLY A 56 -3.38 -3.31 41.45
CA GLY A 56 -3.15 -2.08 40.67
C GLY A 56 -1.94 -2.17 39.73
N THR A 57 -0.89 -2.91 40.09
CA THR A 57 0.29 -3.09 39.25
C THR A 57 -0.04 -3.93 38.01
N VAL A 58 -0.82 -5.00 38.17
CA VAL A 58 -1.29 -5.82 37.03
C VAL A 58 -2.19 -4.99 36.11
N ALA A 59 -3.14 -4.26 36.67
CA ALA A 59 -4.02 -3.38 35.90
C ALA A 59 -3.24 -2.33 35.10
N ALA A 60 -2.26 -1.67 35.74
CA ALA A 60 -1.38 -0.71 35.08
C ALA A 60 -0.56 -1.37 33.96
N PHE A 61 -0.05 -2.58 34.16
CA PHE A 61 0.73 -3.30 33.16
C PHE A 61 -0.10 -3.66 31.92
N VAL A 62 -1.35 -4.11 32.14
CA VAL A 62 -2.33 -4.37 31.06
C VAL A 62 -2.59 -3.10 30.27
N LEU A 63 -2.90 -2.00 30.96
CA LEU A 63 -3.17 -0.69 30.35
C LEU A 63 -1.97 -0.17 29.55
N LEU A 64 -0.77 -0.24 30.11
CA LEU A 64 0.46 0.20 29.44
C LEU A 64 0.75 -0.65 28.20
N THR A 65 0.57 -1.97 28.30
CA THR A 65 0.76 -2.88 27.16
C THR A 65 -0.25 -2.60 26.06
N ALA A 66 -1.53 -2.43 26.40
CA ALA A 66 -2.56 -2.05 25.44
C ALA A 66 -2.25 -0.71 24.76
N ASN A 67 -1.85 0.31 25.54
CA ASN A 67 -1.47 1.63 25.01
C ASN A 67 -0.21 1.60 24.14
N LEU A 68 0.66 0.58 24.27
CA LEU A 68 1.85 0.46 23.44
C LEU A 68 1.53 -0.04 22.01
N PHE A 69 0.43 -0.77 21.83
CA PHE A 69 0.06 -1.30 20.51
C PHE A 69 -0.39 -0.20 19.53
N ASP A 70 -1.12 0.81 20.01
CA ASP A 70 -1.59 1.94 19.19
C ASP A 70 -0.45 2.73 18.50
N PRO A 71 0.58 3.22 19.21
CA PRO A 71 1.69 3.93 18.58
C PRO A 71 2.51 3.04 17.64
N VAL A 72 2.62 1.73 17.93
CA VAL A 72 3.28 0.77 17.03
C VAL A 72 2.52 0.65 15.71
N GLN A 73 1.18 0.59 15.75
CA GLN A 73 0.36 0.59 14.54
C GLN A 73 0.49 1.90 13.74
N GLN A 74 0.48 3.05 14.43
CA GLN A 74 0.67 4.35 13.80
C GLN A 74 2.04 4.43 13.09
N LEU A 75 3.10 3.91 13.71
CA LEU A 75 4.44 3.89 13.10
C LEU A 75 4.47 3.01 11.82
N SER A 76 3.77 1.88 11.83
CA SER A 76 3.64 1.02 10.64
C SER A 76 2.92 1.74 9.49
N GLN A 77 1.84 2.48 9.78
CA GLN A 77 1.13 3.28 8.77
C GLN A 77 2.01 4.42 8.22
N LEU A 78 2.75 5.10 9.09
CA LEU A 78 3.72 6.11 8.69
C LEU A 78 4.78 5.54 7.76
N TYR A 79 5.33 4.37 8.09
CA TYR A 79 6.33 3.69 7.26
C TYR A 79 5.81 3.38 5.85
N ASN A 80 4.60 2.83 5.74
CA ASN A 80 3.94 2.60 4.45
C ASN A 80 3.74 3.90 3.64
N THR A 81 3.40 4.99 4.33
CA THR A 81 3.21 6.31 3.71
C THR A 81 4.53 6.84 3.15
N VAL A 82 5.62 6.75 3.92
CA VAL A 82 6.96 7.15 3.48
C VAL A 82 7.42 6.32 2.29
N GLN A 83 7.22 4.99 2.29
CA GLN A 83 7.54 4.15 1.14
C GLN A 83 6.77 4.56 -0.12
N SER A 84 5.47 4.81 0.01
CA SER A 84 4.62 5.25 -1.12
C SER A 84 5.07 6.62 -1.66
N ALA A 85 5.39 7.56 -0.78
CA ALA A 85 5.90 8.87 -1.16
C ALA A 85 7.25 8.76 -1.90
N ALA A 86 8.18 7.95 -1.39
CA ALA A 86 9.47 7.70 -2.05
C ALA A 86 9.30 7.06 -3.43
N ALA A 87 8.41 6.07 -3.57
CA ALA A 87 8.13 5.44 -4.86
C ALA A 87 7.49 6.42 -5.86
N SER A 88 6.61 7.30 -5.39
CA SER A 88 5.98 8.33 -6.22
C SER A 88 7.00 9.37 -6.68
N LEU A 89 7.88 9.80 -5.78
CA LEU A 89 8.97 10.72 -6.10
C LEU A 89 9.94 10.12 -7.12
N HIS A 90 10.30 8.85 -6.95
CA HIS A 90 11.15 8.14 -7.93
C HIS A 90 10.52 8.15 -9.32
N LYS A 91 9.22 7.82 -9.44
CA LYS A 91 8.49 7.89 -10.71
C LYS A 91 8.44 9.30 -11.31
N LEU A 92 8.28 10.33 -10.48
CA LEU A 92 8.30 11.72 -10.95
C LEU A 92 9.67 12.08 -11.55
N PHE A 93 10.77 11.72 -10.87
CA PHE A 93 12.10 11.94 -11.42
C PHE A 93 12.32 11.14 -12.71
N THR A 94 11.89 9.88 -12.76
CA THR A 94 11.95 9.08 -14.00
C THR A 94 11.20 9.76 -15.14
N LEU A 95 10.01 10.33 -14.90
CA LEU A 95 9.24 11.06 -15.91
C LEU A 95 9.93 12.34 -16.37
N VAL A 96 10.53 13.10 -15.45
CA VAL A 96 11.27 14.32 -15.79
C VAL A 96 12.52 14.00 -16.61
N ASP A 97 13.21 12.91 -16.27
CA ASP A 97 14.41 12.44 -16.97
C ASP A 97 14.09 11.66 -18.25
N THR A 98 12.82 11.38 -18.54
CA THR A 98 12.41 10.64 -19.74
C THR A 98 12.61 11.53 -20.96
N VAL A 99 13.53 11.13 -21.85
CA VAL A 99 13.73 11.78 -23.15
C VAL A 99 12.56 11.44 -24.07
N PRO A 100 11.92 12.44 -24.74
CA PRO A 100 10.85 12.18 -25.70
C PRO A 100 11.32 11.26 -26.82
N ASP A 101 10.56 10.20 -27.08
CA ASP A 101 10.86 9.20 -28.12
C ASP A 101 10.77 9.81 -29.55
N VAL A 102 10.01 10.90 -29.68
CA VAL A 102 9.94 11.73 -30.89
C VAL A 102 10.41 13.13 -30.51
N ALA A 103 11.69 13.43 -30.75
CA ALA A 103 12.22 14.77 -30.57
C ALA A 103 11.57 15.75 -31.57
N GLU A 104 11.22 16.94 -31.10
CA GLU A 104 10.78 18.02 -31.99
C GLU A 104 11.91 18.41 -32.94
N HIS A 105 11.57 18.66 -34.21
CA HIS A 105 12.54 19.08 -35.21
C HIS A 105 13.17 20.42 -34.79
N PRO A 106 14.51 20.59 -34.83
CA PRO A 106 15.20 21.79 -34.31
C PRO A 106 14.78 23.11 -35.00
N HIS A 107 14.13 23.00 -36.17
CA HIS A 107 13.43 24.10 -36.83
C HIS A 107 12.00 23.66 -37.16
N PRO A 108 11.03 23.87 -36.25
CA PRO A 108 9.64 23.53 -36.50
C PRO A 108 9.05 24.51 -37.51
N VAL A 109 8.44 23.99 -38.56
CA VAL A 109 7.74 24.80 -39.57
C VAL A 109 6.26 24.81 -39.22
N SER A 110 5.63 25.98 -39.19
CA SER A 110 4.19 26.07 -38.98
C SER A 110 3.43 25.43 -40.14
N LEU A 111 2.61 24.44 -39.82
CA LEU A 111 1.77 23.77 -40.80
C LEU A 111 0.58 24.67 -41.18
N PRO A 112 0.21 24.75 -42.47
CA PRO A 112 -0.97 25.48 -42.91
C PRO A 112 -2.25 24.83 -42.38
N ALA A 113 -3.31 25.63 -42.19
CA ALA A 113 -4.59 25.17 -41.65
C ALA A 113 -5.31 24.13 -42.55
N VAL A 114 -4.92 24.04 -43.82
CA VAL A 114 -5.45 23.09 -44.80
C VAL A 114 -4.30 22.59 -45.67
N GLY A 115 -4.29 21.29 -45.95
CA GLY A 115 -3.25 20.64 -46.74
C GLY A 115 -3.72 19.28 -47.27
N VAL A 116 -3.01 18.77 -48.27
CA VAL A 116 -3.27 17.47 -48.86
C VAL A 116 -2.56 16.39 -48.06
N LEU A 117 -3.30 15.41 -47.56
CA LEU A 117 -2.72 14.25 -46.88
C LEU A 117 -2.30 13.21 -47.93
N ALA A 118 -1.04 12.80 -47.92
CA ALA A 118 -0.53 11.79 -48.84
C ALA A 118 0.29 10.74 -48.09
N ALA A 119 -0.15 9.49 -48.17
CA ALA A 119 0.52 8.35 -47.54
C ALA A 119 1.17 7.49 -48.62
N HIS A 120 2.48 7.26 -48.50
CA HIS A 120 3.23 6.46 -49.48
C HIS A 120 3.98 5.35 -48.76
N ASN A 121 3.70 4.10 -49.13
CA ASN A 121 4.42 2.89 -48.67
C ASN A 121 4.68 2.82 -47.15
N ILE A 122 3.67 3.15 -46.33
CA ILE A 122 3.81 3.16 -44.88
C ILE A 122 3.64 1.74 -44.34
N THR A 123 4.63 1.25 -43.60
CA THR A 123 4.51 0.07 -42.75
C THR A 123 4.64 0.52 -41.31
N PHE A 124 3.62 0.26 -40.50
CA PHE A 124 3.61 0.61 -39.08
C PHE A 124 3.23 -0.61 -38.26
N THR A 125 4.01 -0.85 -37.21
CA THR A 125 3.81 -1.93 -36.26
C THR A 125 4.19 -1.40 -34.89
N TYR A 126 3.39 -1.73 -33.89
CA TYR A 126 3.78 -1.51 -32.50
C TYR A 126 4.75 -2.63 -32.10
N ASP A 127 5.80 -2.29 -31.35
CA ASP A 127 6.62 -3.33 -30.71
C ASP A 127 5.73 -4.13 -29.75
N GLY A 128 5.79 -5.46 -29.87
CA GLY A 128 4.98 -6.41 -29.12
C GLY A 128 5.50 -6.69 -27.72
#